data_AF-A0A7X4GQZ1-F1
#
_entry.id   AF-A0A7X4GQZ1-F1
#
_cell.length_a   1.000
_cell.length_b   1.000
_cell.length_c   1.000
_cell.angle_alpha   90.00
_cell.angle_beta   90.00
_cell.angle_gamma   90.00
#
_symmetry.space_group_name_H-M   'P 1'
#
loop_
_entity.id
_entity.type
_entity.pdbx_description
1 polymer ?
#
loop_
_entity_poly.entity_id
_entity_poly.type
_entity_poly.pdbx_seq_one_letter_code
_entity_poly.pdbx_strand_id
1 'polypeptide(L)'
;MSEIYRSQFRMPLALFEKLKSEAGKSKRSANAELVARLERSLTDGSNELDMRIIYETLERLSLRNPNMRYSFGVNFGGQLDERPAEISRGAWTLGTDPSRATEELLLQQNSNVLRATKANK
;
A
#
# COMPACT_ATOMS: atom_id res chain seq x y z
N MET A 1 18.77 16.81 20.34
CA MET A 1 18.24 17.93 19.53
C MET A 1 17.79 17.33 18.21
N SER A 2 16.57 17.60 17.75
CA SER A 2 16.16 17.19 16.41
C SER A 2 17.02 17.94 15.38
N GLU A 3 17.60 17.22 14.43
CA GLU A 3 18.32 17.80 13.29
C GLU A 3 17.30 18.56 12.42
N ILE A 4 17.23 19.89 12.59
CA ILE A 4 16.30 20.74 11.82
C ILE A 4 16.98 21.17 10.53
N TYR A 5 16.55 20.62 9.40
CA TYR A 5 16.90 21.15 8.09
C TYR A 5 16.21 22.50 7.85
N ARG A 6 17.00 23.53 7.51
CA ARG A 6 16.51 24.89 7.23
C ARG A 6 16.83 25.28 5.81
N SER A 7 15.81 25.61 5.04
CA SER A 7 15.94 26.09 3.66
C SER A 7 14.94 27.21 3.41
N GLN A 8 15.24 28.07 2.44
CA GLN A 8 14.36 29.14 1.99
C GLN A 8 13.63 28.70 0.73
N PHE A 9 12.32 28.47 0.83
CA PHE A 9 11.49 28.14 -0.31
C PHE A 9 10.83 29.41 -0.87
N ARG A 10 10.87 29.57 -2.19
CA ARG A 10 10.10 30.62 -2.87
C ARG A 10 8.72 30.08 -3.20
N MET A 11 7.70 30.86 -2.86
CA MET A 11 6.29 30.50 -3.03
C MET A 11 5.58 31.58 -3.85
N PRO A 12 4.64 31.22 -4.75
CA PRO A 12 3.75 32.20 -5.38
C PRO A 12 2.95 32.98 -4.33
N LEU A 13 2.82 34.30 -4.52
CA LEU A 13 2.17 35.19 -3.53
C LEU A 13 0.76 34.72 -3.16
N ALA A 14 -0.06 34.36 -4.16
CA ALA A 14 -1.42 33.89 -3.94
C ALA A 14 -1.49 32.62 -3.06
N LEU A 15 -0.48 31.75 -3.14
CA LEU A 15 -0.41 30.56 -2.30
C LEU A 15 -0.04 30.92 -0.85
N PHE A 16 0.89 31.86 -0.68
CA PHE A 16 1.29 32.35 0.63
C PHE A 16 0.14 33.06 1.36
N GLU A 17 -0.64 33.89 0.67
CA GLU A 17 -1.79 34.56 1.27
C GLU A 17 -2.86 33.58 1.75
N LYS A 18 -3.14 32.55 0.95
CA LYS A 18 -4.03 31.45 1.35
C LYS A 18 -3.48 30.74 2.59
N LEU A 19 -2.20 30.37 2.59
CA LEU A 19 -1.55 29.72 3.73
C LEU A 19 -1.64 30.59 5.00
N LYS A 20 -1.42 31.91 4.87
CA LYS A 20 -1.50 32.86 5.99
C LYS A 20 -2.92 32.98 6.55
N SER A 21 -3.94 33.03 5.68
CA SER A 21 -5.35 33.02 6.09
C SER A 21 -5.69 31.76 6.89
N GLU A 22 -5.28 30.60 6.38
CA GLU A 22 -5.51 29.31 7.05
C GLU A 22 -4.74 29.18 8.37
N ALA A 23 -3.49 29.65 8.41
CA ALA A 23 -2.71 29.71 9.65
C ALA A 23 -3.39 30.61 10.70
N GLY A 24 -4.00 31.72 10.27
CA GLY A 24 -4.81 32.58 11.12
C GLY A 24 -6.02 31.87 11.74
N LYS A 25 -6.75 31.06 10.94
CA LYS A 25 -7.86 30.24 11.44
C LYS A 25 -7.38 29.18 12.45
N SER A 26 -6.25 28.55 12.16
CA SER A 26 -5.65 27.52 13.02
C SER A 26 -4.90 28.08 14.24
N LYS A 27 -4.82 29.41 14.41
CA LYS A 27 -4.02 30.10 15.44
C LYS A 27 -2.54 29.67 15.46
N ARG A 28 -1.98 29.42 14.28
CA ARG A 28 -0.58 28.99 14.06
C ARG A 28 0.19 30.03 13.28
N SER A 29 1.53 29.95 13.33
CA SER A 29 2.36 30.68 12.38
C SER A 29 2.22 30.07 10.98
N ALA A 30 2.46 30.86 9.94
CA ALA A 30 2.42 30.36 8.56
C ALA A 30 3.39 29.19 8.34
N ASN A 31 4.56 29.21 9.00
CA ASN A 31 5.53 28.12 8.93
C ASN A 31 5.02 26.87 9.67
N ALA A 32 4.39 27.02 10.84
CA ALA A 32 3.82 25.89 11.57
C ALA A 32 2.65 25.24 10.81
N GLU A 33 1.82 26.05 10.15
CA GLU A 33 0.74 25.53 9.30
C GLU A 33 1.29 24.83 8.04
N LEU A 34 2.35 25.36 7.43
CA LEU A 34 3.03 24.71 6.30
C LEU A 34 3.58 23.35 6.71
N VAL A 35 4.33 23.29 7.82
CA VAL A 35 4.88 22.04 8.35
C VAL A 35 3.76 21.05 8.66
N ALA A 36 2.70 21.46 9.35
CA ALA A 36 1.57 20.59 9.66
C ALA A 36 0.87 20.03 8.41
N ARG A 37 0.76 20.82 7.34
CA ARG A 37 0.20 20.36 6.06
C ARG A 37 1.12 19.39 5.34
N LEU A 38 2.43 19.66 5.36
CA LEU A 38 3.42 18.75 4.81
C LEU A 38 3.43 17.43 5.56
N GLU A 39 3.48 17.48 6.90
CA GLU A 39 3.35 16.29 7.76
C GLU A 39 2.08 15.53 7.42
N ARG A 40 0.91 16.19 7.36
CA ARG A 40 -0.33 15.53 6.95
C ARG A 40 -0.25 14.89 5.57
N SER A 41 0.26 15.62 4.57
CA SER A 41 0.40 15.08 3.20
C SER A 41 1.37 13.91 3.08
N LEU A 42 2.35 13.83 3.99
CA LEU A 42 3.36 12.77 4.03
C LEU A 42 2.94 11.62 4.95
N THR A 43 2.07 11.87 5.94
CA THR A 43 1.56 10.88 6.90
C THR A 43 0.29 10.20 6.40
N ASP A 44 -0.59 10.94 5.72
CA ASP A 44 -1.71 10.41 4.92
C ASP A 44 -1.18 9.81 3.60
N GLY A 45 -0.02 9.17 3.65
CA GLY A 45 0.66 8.61 2.51
C GLY A 45 -0.15 7.44 1.97
N SER A 46 -0.88 7.67 0.88
CA SER A 46 -1.50 6.70 -0.04
C SER A 46 -2.46 5.69 0.58
N ASN A 47 -2.02 4.92 1.57
CA ASN A 47 -2.64 3.73 2.11
C ASN A 47 -4.03 3.99 2.73
N GLU A 48 -4.25 5.06 3.48
CA GLU A 48 -5.57 5.33 4.09
C GLU A 48 -6.63 5.62 3.02
N LEU A 49 -6.25 6.41 2.01
CA LEU A 49 -7.10 6.72 0.86
C LEU A 49 -7.33 5.47 -0.01
N ASP A 50 -6.26 4.71 -0.27
CA ASP A 50 -6.31 3.47 -1.06
C ASP A 50 -7.18 2.41 -0.36
N MET A 51 -7.04 2.25 0.96
CA MET A 51 -7.87 1.34 1.76
C MET A 51 -9.34 1.76 1.73
N ARG A 52 -9.63 3.06 1.83
CA ARG A 52 -11.00 3.58 1.73
C ARG A 52 -11.62 3.25 0.38
N ILE A 53 -10.88 3.47 -0.70
CA ILE A 53 -11.32 3.16 -2.08
C ILE A 53 -11.54 1.65 -2.25
N ILE A 54 -10.66 0.82 -1.69
CA ILE A 54 -10.81 -0.65 -1.72
C ILE A 54 -12.10 -1.07 -1.02
N TYR A 55 -12.36 -0.58 0.20
CA TYR A 55 -13.57 -0.95 0.94
C TYR A 55 -14.86 -0.50 0.24
N GLU A 56 -14.89 0.74 -0.27
CA GLU A 56 -16.05 1.24 -1.01
C GLU A 56 -16.32 0.41 -2.28
N THR A 57 -15.26 0.01 -2.97
CA THR A 57 -15.38 -0.82 -4.17
C THR A 57 -15.91 -2.22 -3.83
N LEU A 58 -15.42 -2.83 -2.74
CA LEU A 58 -15.89 -4.14 -2.27
C LEU A 58 -17.37 -4.10 -1.86
N GLU A 59 -17.81 -3.04 -1.19
CA GLU A 59 -19.22 -2.85 -0.83
C GLU A 59 -20.12 -2.76 -2.07
N ARG A 60 -19.72 -1.96 -3.07
CA ARG A 60 -20.47 -1.85 -4.33
C ARG A 60 -20.55 -3.18 -5.07
N LEU A 61 -19.48 -3.97 -5.04
CA LEU A 61 -19.41 -5.30 -5.67
C LEU A 61 -20.24 -6.35 -4.94
N SER A 62 -20.26 -6.33 -3.61
CA SER A 62 -21.06 -7.27 -2.80
C SER A 62 -22.55 -7.00 -2.96
N LEU A 63 -22.95 -5.73 -3.00
CA LEU A 63 -24.34 -5.33 -3.25
C LEU A 63 -24.81 -5.72 -4.66
N ARG A 64 -23.93 -5.62 -5.66
CA ARG A 64 -24.26 -5.98 -7.04
C ARG A 64 -24.41 -7.50 -7.22
N ASN A 65 -23.59 -8.29 -6.54
CA ASN A 65 -23.54 -9.74 -6.72
C ASN A 65 -23.50 -10.46 -5.36
N PRO A 66 -24.65 -10.59 -4.66
CA PRO A 66 -24.70 -11.12 -3.30
C PRO A 66 -24.30 -12.59 -3.20
N ASN A 67 -24.40 -13.34 -4.30
CA ASN A 67 -24.06 -14.76 -4.36
C ASN A 67 -22.61 -15.03 -4.79
N MET A 68 -21.83 -13.99 -5.14
CA MET A 68 -20.43 -14.15 -5.52
C MET A 68 -19.52 -13.96 -4.32
N ARG A 69 -18.60 -14.92 -4.13
CA ARG A 69 -17.54 -14.84 -3.15
C ARG A 69 -16.31 -14.21 -3.79
N TYR A 70 -15.83 -13.11 -3.24
CA TYR A 70 -14.61 -12.44 -3.68
C TYR A 70 -13.44 -12.85 -2.78
N SER A 71 -12.29 -13.13 -3.38
CA SER A 71 -11.01 -13.30 -2.69
C SER A 71 -9.99 -12.32 -3.30
N PHE A 72 -9.14 -11.74 -2.46
CA PHE A 72 -8.04 -10.91 -2.92
C PHE A 72 -6.74 -11.39 -2.27
N GLY A 73 -5.68 -11.43 -3.08
CA GLY A 73 -4.32 -11.69 -2.61
C GLY A 73 -3.59 -10.36 -2.43
N VAL A 74 -2.78 -10.27 -1.38
CA VAL A 74 -1.86 -9.15 -1.18
C VAL A 74 -0.43 -9.67 -1.32
N ASN A 75 0.39 -8.97 -2.09
CA ASN A 75 1.78 -9.36 -2.32
C ASN A 75 2.63 -8.84 -1.15
N PHE A 76 3.17 -9.74 -0.32
CA PHE A 76 4.13 -9.40 0.71
C PHE A 76 5.55 -9.62 0.18
N GLY A 77 6.30 -8.54 -0.04
CA GLY A 77 7.74 -8.62 -0.28
C GLY A 77 8.18 -8.98 -1.71
N GLY A 78 7.33 -8.76 -2.72
CA GLY A 78 7.71 -8.91 -4.13
C GLY A 78 7.59 -10.33 -4.67
N GLN A 79 7.12 -11.28 -3.86
CA GLN A 79 6.78 -12.63 -4.29
C GLN A 79 5.26 -12.74 -4.34
N LEU A 80 4.71 -12.93 -5.55
CA LEU A 80 3.28 -13.16 -5.76
C LEU A 80 2.87 -14.45 -5.01
N ASP A 81 2.39 -14.28 -3.78
CA ASP A 81 1.87 -15.38 -2.99
C ASP A 81 0.40 -15.60 -3.40
N GLU A 82 0.20 -16.31 -4.50
CA GLU A 82 -1.12 -16.66 -5.05
C GLU A 82 -1.78 -17.81 -4.27
N ARG A 83 -1.69 -17.83 -2.94
CA ARG A 83 -2.37 -18.87 -2.15
C ARG A 83 -3.87 -18.56 -2.11
N PRO A 84 -4.75 -19.53 -2.41
CA PRO A 84 -6.17 -19.32 -2.25
C PRO A 84 -6.46 -19.03 -0.77
N ALA A 85 -7.10 -17.89 -0.50
CA ALA A 85 -7.58 -17.55 0.83
C ALA A 85 -8.79 -18.43 1.14
N GLU A 86 -8.61 -19.42 2.03
CA GLU A 86 -9.70 -20.24 2.53
C GLU A 86 -10.25 -19.63 3.81
N ILE A 87 -11.58 -19.64 3.95
CA ILE A 87 -12.24 -19.24 5.20
C ILE A 87 -12.67 -20.55 5.87
N SER A 88 -11.96 -20.92 6.93
CA SER A 88 -12.30 -22.07 7.76
C SER A 88 -12.74 -21.56 9.13
N ARG A 89 -13.98 -21.87 9.53
CA ARG A 89 -14.57 -21.49 10.82
C ARG A 89 -14.47 -19.99 11.15
N GLY A 90 -14.59 -19.12 10.15
CA GLY A 90 -14.55 -17.66 10.33
C GLY A 90 -13.14 -17.08 10.53
N ALA A 91 -12.09 -17.90 10.50
CA ALA A 91 -10.71 -17.45 10.44
C ALA A 91 -10.22 -17.45 8.99
N TRP A 92 -9.55 -16.36 8.59
CA TRP A 92 -8.82 -16.32 7.34
C TRP A 92 -7.57 -17.18 7.49
N THR A 93 -7.51 -18.28 6.76
CA THR A 93 -6.34 -19.13 6.69
C THR A 93 -5.80 -19.10 5.27
N LEU A 94 -4.56 -18.65 5.10
CA LEU A 94 -3.84 -18.86 3.84
C LEU A 94 -3.75 -20.37 3.63
N GLY A 95 -4.21 -20.85 2.46
CA GLY A 95 -4.05 -22.25 2.08
C GLY A 95 -2.59 -22.66 2.28
N THR A 96 -2.36 -23.82 2.90
CA THR A 96 -0.99 -24.32 3.13
C THR A 96 -0.31 -24.71 1.83
N ASP A 97 -1.11 -25.04 0.81
CA ASP A 97 -0.64 -25.54 -0.47
C ASP A 97 -0.50 -24.39 -1.48
N PRO A 98 0.66 -24.27 -2.17
CA PRO A 98 0.85 -23.29 -3.23
C PRO A 98 -0.15 -23.52 -4.37
N SER A 99 -0.54 -22.44 -5.07
CA SER A 99 -1.35 -22.60 -6.29
C SER A 99 -0.58 -23.37 -7.35
N ARG A 100 -1.28 -23.97 -8.32
CA ARG A 100 -0.65 -24.64 -9.48
C ARG A 100 0.37 -23.74 -10.19
N ALA A 101 0.14 -22.43 -10.23
CA ALA A 101 1.09 -21.47 -10.82
C ALA A 101 2.36 -21.33 -9.99
N THR A 102 2.27 -21.38 -8.65
CA THR A 102 3.44 -21.39 -7.76
C THR A 102 4.16 -22.74 -7.77
N GLU A 103 3.44 -23.85 -7.89
CA GLU A 103 4.02 -25.19 -8.09
C GLU A 103 4.87 -25.26 -9.37
N GLU A 104 4.34 -24.74 -10.49
CA GLU A 104 5.08 -24.69 -11.77
C GLU A 104 6.35 -23.84 -11.68
N LEU A 105 6.30 -22.70 -10.99
CA LEU A 105 7.46 -21.83 -10.73
C LEU A 105 8.53 -22.51 -9.88
N LEU A 106 8.13 -23.19 -8.79
CA LEU A 106 9.04 -23.94 -7.93
C LEU A 106 9.70 -25.11 -8.67
N LEU A 107 8.92 -25.82 -9.50
CA LEU A 107 9.45 -26.89 -10.36
C LEU A 107 10.46 -26.36 -11.39
N GLN A 108 10.18 -25.21 -12.00
CA GLN A 108 11.11 -24.57 -12.93
C GLN A 108 12.40 -24.12 -12.24
N GLN A 109 12.33 -23.50 -11.06
CA GLN A 109 13.51 -23.10 -10.29
C GLN A 109 14.37 -24.31 -9.92
N ASN A 110 13.77 -25.38 -9.40
CA ASN A 110 14.48 -26.61 -9.06
C ASN A 110 15.12 -27.28 -10.30
N SER A 111 14.43 -27.25 -11.45
CA SER A 111 14.98 -27.79 -12.70
C SER A 111 16.19 -27.00 -13.21
N ASN A 112 16.20 -25.68 -13.03
CA ASN A 112 17.33 -24.83 -13.40
C ASN A 112 18.53 -25.04 -12.48
N VAL A 113 18.31 -25.25 -11.18
CA VAL A 113 19.36 -25.61 -10.22
C VAL A 113 19.98 -26.98 -10.54
N LEU A 114 19.16 -27.96 -10.92
CA LEU A 114 19.61 -29.30 -11.35
C LEU A 114 20.37 -29.28 -12.70
N ARG A 115 20.05 -28.34 -13.60
CA ARG A 115 20.80 -28.13 -14.85
C ARG A 115 22.14 -27.42 -14.61
N ALA A 116 22.17 -26.43 -13.73
CA ALA A 116 23.39 -25.71 -13.35
C ALA A 116 24.43 -26.63 -12.69
N THR A 117 23.99 -27.61 -11.90
CA THR A 117 24.90 -28.59 -11.26
C THR A 117 25.41 -29.67 -12.21
N LYS A 118 24.69 -29.98 -13.30
CA LYS A 118 25.15 -30.90 -14.37
C LYS A 118 26.11 -30.25 -15.38
N ALA A 119 26.02 -28.93 -15.59
CA ALA A 119 26.90 -28.20 -16.50
C ALA A 119 28.30 -27.92 -15.92
N ASN A 120 28.50 -28.17 -14.62
CA ASN A 120 29.74 -27.86 -13.89
C ASN A 120 30.54 -29.14 -13.54
N LYS A 121 30.36 -30.22 -14.32
CA LYS A 121 31.04 -31.51 -14.16
C LYS A 121 31.69 -31.95 -15.47
#